data_AF-L8TJ97-F1
#
_entry.id   AF-L8TJ97-F1
#
_cell.length_a   1.000
_cell.length_b   1.000
_cell.length_c   1.000
_cell.angle_alpha   90.00
_cell.angle_beta   90.00
_cell.angle_gamma   90.00
#
_symmetry.space_group_name_H-M   'P 1'
#
loop_
_entity.id
_entity.type
_entity.pdbx_description
1 polymer ?
#
loop_
_entity_poly.entity_id
_entity_poly.type
_entity_poly.pdbx_seq_one_letter_code
_entity_poly.pdbx_strand_id
1 'polypeptide(L)'
;MKHPQILAAILAAALLLTGCTSKPTINALDSPAEAEDRLPGDVTIWPQNEIPANSVRFLVEHNDIRYFGAKSGDSRRAGVAAFPKDSQARWVAGCSDVRDDREIFNVSGTGVVEVVLVSDGYDLDKLIGDGWKPIHKNIVIATP
;
A
#
# COMPACT_ATOMS: atom_id res chain seq x y z
N MET A 1 0.14 73.78 -18.88
CA MET A 1 -1.13 73.07 -19.21
C MET A 1 -0.85 71.59 -19.36
N LYS A 2 -1.74 70.75 -18.80
CA LYS A 2 -1.97 69.32 -19.07
C LYS A 2 -0.95 68.29 -18.53
N HIS A 3 -1.34 67.65 -17.42
CA HIS A 3 -1.04 66.25 -17.14
C HIS A 3 -1.95 65.35 -18.02
N PRO A 4 -1.44 64.19 -18.45
CA PRO A 4 -2.19 62.93 -18.30
C PRO A 4 -1.27 61.81 -17.77
N GLN A 5 -1.57 61.15 -16.64
CA GLN A 5 -2.53 60.05 -16.43
C GLN A 5 -1.99 58.66 -16.84
N ILE A 6 -1.86 57.79 -15.81
CA ILE A 6 -2.07 56.32 -15.80
C ILE A 6 -0.88 55.50 -16.36
N LEU A 7 -0.26 54.53 -15.65
CA LEU A 7 -0.81 53.28 -15.11
C LEU A 7 -0.04 52.82 -13.85
N ALA A 8 -0.79 52.53 -12.79
CA ALA A 8 -0.34 51.70 -11.69
C ALA A 8 -0.40 50.23 -12.12
N ALA A 9 0.75 49.56 -12.22
CA ALA A 9 0.83 48.12 -12.41
C ALA A 9 0.80 47.42 -11.05
N ILE A 10 -0.40 47.02 -10.60
CA ILE A 10 -0.57 46.14 -9.44
C ILE A 10 -0.17 44.74 -9.88
N LEU A 11 1.06 44.33 -9.54
CA LEU A 11 1.55 42.97 -9.76
C LEU A 11 1.01 42.08 -8.62
N ALA A 12 -0.19 41.53 -8.80
CA ALA A 12 -0.72 40.50 -7.94
C ALA A 12 0.04 39.18 -8.18
N ALA A 13 1.03 38.89 -7.34
CA ALA A 13 1.66 37.58 -7.27
C ALA A 13 0.64 36.58 -6.71
N ALA A 14 -0.10 35.93 -7.59
CA ALA A 14 -0.89 34.76 -7.25
C ALA A 14 0.09 33.63 -6.85
N LEU A 15 0.20 33.36 -5.55
CA LEU A 15 0.80 32.12 -5.06
C LEU A 15 -0.06 30.95 -5.55
N LEU A 16 0.37 30.34 -6.65
CA LEU A 16 -0.09 29.02 -7.05
C LEU A 16 0.45 28.03 -6.01
N LEU A 17 -0.29 27.82 -4.93
CA LEU A 17 -0.15 26.64 -4.09
C LEU A 17 -0.62 25.45 -4.94
N THR A 18 0.24 24.97 -5.84
CA THR A 18 0.12 23.62 -6.38
C THR A 18 0.38 22.68 -5.22
N GLY A 19 -0.67 22.38 -4.43
CA GLY A 19 -0.64 21.29 -3.49
C GLY A 19 -0.32 20.04 -4.28
N CYS A 20 0.86 19.46 -4.04
CA CYS A 20 1.18 18.13 -4.53
C CYS A 20 0.19 17.17 -3.86
N THR A 21 -0.94 16.90 -4.52
CA THR A 21 -1.75 15.73 -4.20
C THR A 21 -0.94 14.52 -4.67
N SER A 22 -0.05 14.07 -3.80
CA SER A 22 0.69 12.83 -4.01
C SER A 22 -0.34 11.71 -3.94
N LYS A 23 -0.53 10.99 -5.05
CA LYS A 23 -1.34 9.77 -5.06
C LYS A 23 -0.78 8.84 -3.96
N PRO A 24 -1.62 8.16 -3.16
CA PRO A 24 -1.14 7.14 -2.24
C PRO A 24 -0.22 6.16 -2.97
N THR A 25 0.99 6.00 -2.44
CA THR A 25 2.03 5.10 -2.97
C THR A 25 2.37 4.04 -1.95
N ILE A 26 2.93 2.93 -2.41
CA ILE A 26 3.53 1.90 -1.57
C ILE A 26 4.92 1.68 -2.16
N ASN A 27 5.89 2.50 -1.76
CA ASN A 27 7.23 2.48 -2.37
C ASN A 27 7.94 1.14 -2.20
N ALA A 28 7.55 0.33 -1.21
CA ALA A 28 8.04 -1.04 -1.06
C ALA A 28 7.71 -1.95 -2.27
N LEU A 29 6.74 -1.57 -3.11
CA LEU A 29 6.30 -2.33 -4.29
C LEU A 29 6.92 -1.84 -5.60
N ASP A 30 7.80 -0.83 -5.55
CA ASP A 30 8.34 -0.16 -6.75
C ASP A 30 9.72 -0.67 -7.18
N SER A 31 10.47 -1.32 -6.28
CA SER A 31 11.75 -1.97 -6.62
C SER A 31 11.54 -3.09 -7.64
N PRO A 32 12.55 -3.51 -8.44
CA PRO A 32 12.46 -4.72 -9.25
C PRO A 32 12.21 -5.98 -8.42
N ALA A 33 11.61 -7.01 -9.01
CA ALA A 33 11.39 -8.29 -8.34
C ALA A 33 12.70 -9.07 -8.20
N GLU A 34 12.93 -9.64 -7.03
CA GLU A 34 14.07 -10.49 -6.68
C GLU A 34 13.66 -11.95 -6.46
N ALA A 35 14.63 -12.81 -6.10
CA ALA A 35 14.37 -14.23 -5.90
C ALA A 35 13.47 -14.49 -4.68
N GLU A 36 13.58 -13.68 -3.62
CA GLU A 36 12.80 -13.80 -2.38
C GLU A 36 11.33 -13.40 -2.56
N ASP A 37 11.04 -12.59 -3.58
CA ASP A 37 9.70 -12.13 -3.92
C ASP A 37 8.80 -13.22 -4.54
N ARG A 38 9.38 -14.39 -4.83
CA ARG A 38 8.64 -15.51 -5.40
C ARG A 38 7.71 -16.11 -4.35
N LEU A 39 6.43 -16.12 -4.67
CA LEU A 39 5.44 -16.83 -3.87
C LEU A 39 5.78 -18.33 -3.81
N PRO A 40 5.50 -19.00 -2.70
CA PRO A 40 5.72 -20.44 -2.57
C PRO A 40 4.83 -21.24 -3.54
N GLY A 41 5.41 -22.24 -4.21
CA GLY A 41 4.69 -23.11 -5.14
C GLY A 41 4.16 -22.36 -6.38
N ASP A 42 3.02 -22.81 -6.91
CA ASP A 42 2.35 -22.21 -8.08
C ASP A 42 1.27 -21.19 -7.67
N VAL A 43 1.40 -20.58 -6.49
CA VAL A 43 0.39 -19.66 -5.95
C VAL A 43 0.46 -18.31 -6.66
N THR A 44 -0.72 -17.74 -6.94
CA THR A 44 -0.88 -16.38 -7.46
C THR A 44 -1.86 -15.58 -6.62
N ILE A 45 -1.59 -14.29 -6.46
CA ILE A 45 -2.52 -13.34 -5.85
C ILE A 45 -3.63 -13.02 -6.87
N TRP A 46 -4.89 -13.21 -6.47
CA TRP A 46 -6.05 -12.97 -7.33
C TRP A 46 -6.57 -11.53 -7.18
N PRO A 47 -7.10 -10.92 -8.27
CA PRO A 47 -7.28 -11.49 -9.60
C PRO A 47 -5.99 -11.52 -10.44
N GLN A 48 -5.63 -12.71 -10.96
CA GLN A 48 -4.33 -12.98 -11.61
C GLN A 48 -4.08 -12.13 -12.87
N ASN A 49 -5.16 -11.77 -13.59
CA ASN A 49 -5.08 -10.93 -14.79
C ASN A 49 -4.81 -9.45 -14.47
N GLU A 50 -4.95 -9.02 -13.23
CA GLU A 50 -4.72 -7.63 -12.81
C GLU A 50 -3.45 -7.47 -12.00
N ILE A 51 -3.06 -8.48 -11.21
CA ILE A 51 -1.88 -8.49 -10.35
C ILE A 51 -0.77 -9.32 -11.01
N PRO A 52 0.20 -8.71 -11.71
CA PRO A 52 1.26 -9.44 -12.37
C PRO A 52 2.18 -10.13 -11.35
N ALA A 53 2.65 -11.35 -11.63
CA ALA A 53 3.56 -12.07 -10.73
C ALA A 53 4.86 -11.29 -10.45
N ASN A 54 5.36 -10.51 -11.42
CA ASN A 54 6.54 -9.67 -11.25
C ASN A 54 6.29 -8.38 -10.43
N SER A 55 5.06 -8.15 -9.96
CA SER A 55 4.72 -7.05 -9.04
C SER A 55 4.80 -7.46 -7.57
N VAL A 56 4.91 -8.77 -7.28
CA VAL A 56 4.96 -9.29 -5.92
C VAL A 56 6.27 -8.89 -5.26
N ARG A 57 6.23 -8.38 -4.04
CA ARG A 57 7.40 -8.10 -3.20
C ARG A 57 7.23 -8.77 -1.85
N PHE A 58 8.27 -9.44 -1.39
CA PHE A 58 8.41 -9.80 0.01
C PHE A 58 8.58 -8.51 0.82
N LEU A 59 7.80 -8.37 1.88
CA LEU A 59 7.81 -7.16 2.71
C LEU A 59 8.42 -7.43 4.08
N VAL A 60 8.01 -8.51 4.73
CA VAL A 60 8.48 -8.88 6.06
C VAL A 60 8.14 -10.32 6.39
N GLU A 61 8.91 -10.90 7.30
CA GLU A 61 8.55 -12.12 8.01
C GLU A 61 8.26 -11.77 9.48
N HIS A 62 7.16 -12.28 10.01
CA HIS A 62 6.80 -12.12 11.42
C HIS A 62 6.11 -13.38 11.93
N ASN A 63 6.58 -13.92 13.06
CA ASN A 63 6.05 -15.14 13.69
C ASN A 63 5.87 -16.31 12.70
N ASP A 64 6.93 -16.62 11.93
CA ASP A 64 6.95 -17.68 10.92
C ASP A 64 5.93 -17.51 9.77
N ILE A 65 5.36 -16.33 9.60
CA ILE A 65 4.51 -15.96 8.47
C ILE A 65 5.28 -14.99 7.57
N ARG A 66 5.37 -15.30 6.28
CA ARG A 66 5.92 -14.40 5.26
C ARG A 66 4.81 -13.57 4.65
N TYR A 67 4.99 -12.25 4.64
CA TYR A 67 4.04 -11.29 4.11
C TYR A 67 4.57 -10.70 2.81
N PHE A 68 3.73 -10.73 1.79
CA PHE A 68 4.03 -10.23 0.46
C PHE A 68 3.01 -9.14 0.10
N GLY A 69 3.46 -8.11 -0.60
CA GLY A 69 2.59 -7.14 -1.25
C GLY A 69 2.66 -7.25 -2.76
N ALA A 70 1.66 -6.77 -3.47
CA ALA A 70 1.65 -6.71 -4.92
C ALA A 70 0.79 -5.53 -5.40
N LYS A 71 0.94 -5.13 -6.66
CA LYS A 71 0.14 -4.05 -7.24
C LYS A 71 -0.31 -4.38 -8.65
N SER A 72 -1.43 -3.81 -9.07
CA SER A 72 -1.87 -3.94 -10.44
C SER A 72 -0.94 -3.21 -11.41
N GLY A 73 -0.96 -3.60 -12.69
CA GLY A 73 -0.12 -2.97 -13.72
C GLY A 73 -0.33 -1.46 -13.86
N ASP A 74 -1.54 -0.97 -13.56
CA ASP A 74 -1.90 0.46 -13.55
C ASP A 74 -1.75 1.13 -12.16
N SER A 75 -1.28 0.38 -11.16
CA SER A 75 -1.12 0.83 -9.77
C SER A 75 -2.39 1.45 -9.18
N ARG A 76 -3.58 1.01 -9.63
CA ARG A 76 -4.87 1.39 -9.02
C ARG A 76 -5.30 0.41 -7.93
N ARG A 77 -4.77 -0.82 -7.94
CA ARG A 77 -5.04 -1.85 -6.94
C ARG A 77 -3.75 -2.32 -6.30
N ALA A 78 -3.83 -2.70 -5.03
CA ALA A 78 -2.77 -3.35 -4.29
C ALA A 78 -3.32 -4.56 -3.55
N GLY A 79 -2.47 -5.56 -3.36
CA GLY A 79 -2.79 -6.80 -2.70
C GLY A 79 -1.78 -7.18 -1.66
N VAL A 80 -2.22 -7.97 -0.69
CA VAL A 80 -1.38 -8.56 0.35
C VAL A 80 -1.62 -10.05 0.40
N ALA A 81 -0.57 -10.79 0.68
CA ALA A 81 -0.64 -12.23 0.92
C ALA A 81 0.21 -12.62 2.13
N ALA A 82 -0.28 -13.57 2.91
CA ALA A 82 0.41 -14.09 4.09
C ALA A 82 0.53 -15.61 3.99
N PHE A 83 1.77 -16.10 4.14
CA PHE A 83 2.14 -17.51 3.99
C PHE A 83 2.83 -18.03 5.26
N PRO A 84 2.12 -18.81 6.09
CA PRO A 84 2.75 -19.56 7.17
C PRO A 84 3.82 -20.52 6.63
N LYS A 85 5.00 -20.54 7.25
CA LYS A 85 6.10 -21.45 6.88
C LYS A 85 5.75 -22.92 7.11
N ASP A 86 4.97 -23.20 8.15
CA ASP A 86 4.58 -24.54 8.57
C ASP A 86 3.43 -25.13 7.75
N SER A 87 2.69 -24.30 7.00
CA SER A 87 1.54 -24.75 6.21
C SER A 87 1.29 -23.90 4.96
N GLN A 88 1.91 -24.29 3.85
CA GLN A 88 1.68 -23.69 2.54
C GLN A 88 0.24 -23.89 2.01
N ALA A 89 -0.61 -24.69 2.67
CA ALA A 89 -2.02 -24.88 2.29
C ALA A 89 -2.97 -23.88 2.99
N ARG A 90 -2.48 -23.07 3.94
CA ARG A 90 -3.29 -22.17 4.78
C ARG A 90 -3.00 -20.69 4.52
N TRP A 91 -2.38 -20.38 3.39
CA TRP A 91 -2.10 -19.01 3.00
C TRP A 91 -3.38 -18.25 2.70
N VAL A 92 -3.27 -16.94 2.77
CA VAL A 92 -4.36 -16.01 2.51
C VAL A 92 -3.88 -14.87 1.62
N ALA A 93 -4.75 -14.35 0.76
CA ALA A 93 -4.48 -13.11 0.03
C ALA A 93 -5.76 -12.34 -0.27
N GLY A 94 -5.61 -11.03 -0.44
CA GLY A 94 -6.68 -10.14 -0.87
C GLY A 94 -6.13 -8.91 -1.58
N CYS A 95 -6.94 -8.34 -2.48
CA CYS A 95 -6.61 -7.10 -3.20
C CYS A 95 -7.75 -6.09 -3.10
N SER A 96 -7.40 -4.81 -2.98
CA SER A 96 -8.35 -3.71 -3.03
C SER A 96 -7.80 -2.55 -3.85
N ASP A 97 -8.66 -1.56 -4.10
CA ASP A 97 -8.23 -0.30 -4.69
C ASP A 97 -7.33 0.46 -3.70
N VAL A 98 -6.27 1.08 -4.23
CA VAL A 98 -5.40 1.95 -3.43
C VAL A 98 -6.16 3.24 -3.15
N ARG A 99 -6.50 3.48 -1.88
CA ARG A 99 -7.23 4.67 -1.40
C ARG A 99 -6.62 5.13 -0.08
N ASP A 100 -6.65 6.44 0.17
CA ASP A 100 -6.06 7.06 1.38
C ASP A 100 -6.82 6.70 2.67
N ASP A 101 -8.08 6.24 2.56
CA ASP A 101 -9.03 6.30 3.67
C ASP A 101 -9.49 4.95 4.24
N ARG A 102 -9.06 3.79 3.71
CA ARG A 102 -9.61 2.49 4.17
C ARG A 102 -8.67 1.28 4.12
N GLU A 103 -8.93 0.45 5.12
CA GLU A 103 -8.57 -0.96 5.36
C GLU A 103 -8.73 -1.83 4.11
N ILE A 104 -7.67 -2.56 3.72
CA ILE A 104 -7.60 -3.22 2.42
C ILE A 104 -8.18 -4.65 2.40
N PHE A 105 -8.13 -5.44 3.48
CA PHE A 105 -8.84 -6.74 3.54
C PHE A 105 -8.81 -7.42 4.92
N ASN A 106 -9.83 -8.24 5.19
CA ASN A 106 -9.86 -9.25 6.26
C ASN A 106 -9.69 -10.63 5.60
N VAL A 107 -8.56 -11.31 5.82
CA VAL A 107 -8.54 -12.76 5.58
C VAL A 107 -8.21 -13.46 6.89
N SER A 108 -9.15 -14.26 7.35
CA SER A 108 -8.93 -15.25 8.40
C SER A 108 -8.84 -16.63 7.76
N GLY A 109 -7.73 -17.30 8.01
CA GLY A 109 -7.52 -18.73 7.76
C GLY A 109 -7.07 -19.36 9.07
N THR A 110 -7.28 -20.65 9.26
CA THR A 110 -6.85 -21.32 10.51
C THR A 110 -5.34 -21.12 10.72
N GLY A 111 -4.94 -20.29 11.70
CA GLY A 111 -3.54 -20.01 12.00
C GLY A 111 -2.92 -18.80 11.27
N VAL A 112 -3.70 -17.98 10.56
CA VAL A 112 -3.22 -16.70 10.00
C VAL A 112 -3.97 -15.54 10.64
N VAL A 113 -3.23 -14.59 11.21
CA VAL A 113 -3.77 -13.32 11.74
C VAL A 113 -4.26 -12.43 10.61
N GLU A 114 -5.24 -11.58 10.89
CA GLU A 114 -5.72 -10.60 9.92
C GLU A 114 -4.59 -9.62 9.55
N VAL A 115 -4.53 -9.22 8.28
CA VAL A 115 -3.46 -8.40 7.72
C VAL A 115 -4.02 -7.24 6.93
N VAL A 116 -3.51 -6.05 7.21
CA VAL A 116 -3.80 -4.83 6.46
C VAL A 116 -2.52 -4.35 5.79
N LEU A 117 -2.63 -4.12 4.47
CA LEU A 117 -1.65 -3.36 3.70
C LEU A 117 -2.04 -1.89 3.73
N VAL A 118 -1.09 -1.01 4.03
CA VAL A 118 -1.30 0.45 4.08
C VAL A 118 -0.39 1.18 3.11
N SER A 119 -0.86 2.34 2.62
CA SER A 119 -0.04 3.28 1.85
C SER A 119 1.06 3.91 2.70
N ASP A 120 2.11 4.39 2.04
CA ASP A 120 3.13 5.20 2.69
C ASP A 120 2.51 6.49 3.25
N GLY A 121 2.87 6.84 4.49
CA GLY A 121 2.35 8.02 5.17
C GLY A 121 0.93 7.85 5.73
N TYR A 122 0.35 6.65 5.65
CA TYR A 122 -0.91 6.34 6.34
C TYR A 122 -0.76 6.52 7.86
N ASP A 123 -1.71 7.22 8.47
CA ASP A 123 -1.76 7.42 9.92
C ASP A 123 -2.23 6.13 10.60
N LEU A 124 -1.30 5.49 11.31
CA LEU A 124 -1.53 4.23 12.00
C LEU A 124 -2.21 4.39 13.37
N ASP A 125 -2.36 5.60 13.90
CA ASP A 125 -2.81 5.81 15.28
C ASP A 125 -4.18 5.19 15.55
N LYS A 126 -5.09 5.30 14.56
CA LYS A 126 -6.41 4.67 14.66
C LYS A 126 -6.31 3.14 14.71
N LEU A 127 -5.55 2.53 13.79
CA LEU A 127 -5.37 1.07 13.76
C LEU A 127 -4.73 0.58 15.05
N ILE A 128 -3.70 1.28 15.55
CA ILE A 128 -3.05 0.92 16.82
C ILE A 128 -4.04 1.03 17.98
N GLY A 129 -4.86 2.09 18.02
CA GLY A 129 -5.93 2.24 19.01
C GLY A 129 -6.99 1.14 18.95
N ASP A 130 -7.24 0.59 17.76
CA ASP A 130 -8.17 -0.51 17.51
C ASP A 130 -7.54 -1.90 17.76
N GLY A 131 -6.32 -1.98 18.30
CA GLY A 131 -5.66 -3.25 18.63
C GLY A 131 -4.85 -3.85 17.49
N TRP A 132 -4.42 -3.06 16.51
CA TRP A 132 -3.53 -3.52 15.46
C TRP A 132 -2.06 -3.26 15.80
N LYS A 133 -1.19 -4.13 15.30
CA LYS A 133 0.26 -4.05 15.49
C LYS A 133 0.97 -3.86 14.15
N PRO A 134 1.71 -2.76 13.94
CA PRO A 134 2.57 -2.62 12.78
C PRO A 134 3.76 -3.58 12.88
N ILE A 135 4.04 -4.29 11.78
CA ILE A 135 5.19 -5.21 11.67
C ILE A 135 6.12 -4.84 10.51
N HIS A 136 5.66 -3.97 9.60
CA HIS A 136 6.44 -3.34 8.54
C HIS A 136 5.77 -2.00 8.20
N LYS A 137 6.49 -1.06 7.56
CA LYS A 137 5.95 0.28 7.23
C LYS A 137 4.65 0.26 6.41
N ASN A 138 4.38 -0.85 5.71
CA ASN A 138 3.15 -1.07 4.94
C ASN A 138 2.32 -2.27 5.44
N ILE A 139 2.73 -2.99 6.49
CA ILE A 139 2.00 -4.18 6.98
C ILE A 139 1.65 -4.02 8.45
N VAL A 140 0.35 -4.13 8.73
CA VAL A 140 -0.23 -4.11 10.06
C VAL A 140 -1.01 -5.41 10.25
N ILE A 141 -0.94 -6.00 11.44
CA ILE A 141 -1.66 -7.25 11.77
C ILE A 141 -2.55 -7.05 12.99
N ALA A 142 -3.67 -7.76 13.04
CA ALA A 142 -4.51 -7.76 14.24
C ALA A 142 -3.72 -8.42 15.40
N THR A 143 -3.75 -7.83 16.61
CA THR A 143 -3.25 -8.54 17.79
C THR A 143 -4.25 -9.63 18.19
N PRO A 144 -3.78 -10.83 18.58
CA PRO A 144 -4.65 -11.87 19.14
C PRO A 144 -5.41 -11.43 20.38
#